data_AF-A0A978SQC6-F1
#
_entry.id   AF-A0A978SQC6-F1
#
_cell.length_a   1.000
_cell.length_b   1.000
_cell.length_c   1.000
_cell.angle_alpha   90.00
_cell.angle_beta   90.00
_cell.angle_gamma   90.00
#
_symmetry.space_group_name_H-M   'P 1'
#
loop_
_entity.id
_entity.type
_entity.pdbx_description
1 polymer ?
#
loop_
_entity_poly.entity_id
_entity_poly.type
_entity_poly.pdbx_seq_one_letter_code
_entity_poly.pdbx_strand_id
1 'polypeptide(L)' 'MLDPHAFELSLEQQFEVCRLQQQTQDMSREQALELLLKMTHLLMVKDNLIRDLTKQVAI' A
#
# COMPACT_ATOMS: atom_id res chain seq x y z
N MET A 1 3.71 -18.31 15.52
CA MET A 1 3.66 -18.39 14.05
C MET A 1 2.91 -17.17 13.55
N LEU A 2 3.35 -16.55 12.45
CA LEU A 2 2.54 -15.50 11.82
C LEU A 2 1.21 -16.11 11.38
N ASP A 3 0.12 -15.39 11.64
CA ASP A 3 -1.21 -15.76 11.15
C ASP A 3 -1.14 -15.90 9.62
N PRO A 4 -1.54 -17.06 9.04
CA PRO A 4 -1.55 -17.25 7.60
C PRO A 4 -2.42 -16.24 6.84
N HIS A 5 -3.38 -15.61 7.51
CA HIS A 5 -4.25 -14.57 6.94
C HIS A 5 -3.72 -13.15 7.14
N ALA A 6 -2.55 -12.95 7.78
CA ALA A 6 -2.01 -11.62 8.07
C ALA A 6 -1.73 -10.74 6.83
N PHE A 7 -1.68 -11.35 5.64
CA PHE A 7 -1.48 -10.67 4.36
C PHE A 7 -2.73 -10.66 3.48
N GLU A 8 -3.83 -11.23 3.95
CA GLU A 8 -5.10 -11.14 3.26
C GLU A 8 -5.72 -9.76 3.48
N LEU A 9 -6.33 -9.22 2.43
CA LEU A 9 -7.03 -7.94 2.52
C LEU A 9 -8.35 -8.14 3.26
N SER A 10 -8.66 -7.26 4.20
CA SER A 10 -10.00 -7.17 4.78
C SER A 10 -11.02 -6.79 3.70
N LEU A 11 -12.31 -7.02 3.97
CA LEU A 11 -13.39 -6.62 3.05
C LEU A 11 -13.34 -5.12 2.71
N GLU A 12 -13.06 -4.28 3.71
CA GLU A 12 -12.92 -2.84 3.55
C GLU A 12 -11.73 -2.50 2.67
N GLN A 13 -10.59 -3.17 2.86
CA GLN A 13 -9.42 -2.97 2.01
C GLN A 13 -9.69 -3.41 0.57
N GLN A 14 -10.43 -4.49 0.35
CA GLN A 14 -10.86 -4.91 -0.98
C GLN A 14 -11.81 -3.87 -1.62
N PHE A 15 -12.73 -3.30 -0.84
CA PHE A 15 -13.59 -2.21 -1.30
C PHE A 15 -12.78 -0.97 -1.71
N GLU A 16 -11.77 -0.60 -0.93
CA GLU A 16 -10.86 0.50 -1.25
C GLU A 16 -10.09 0.27 -2.56
N VAL A 17 -9.64 -0.98 -2.82
CA VAL A 17 -9.00 -1.34 -4.10
C VAL A 17 -9.97 -1.15 -5.26
N CYS A 18 -11.22 -1.61 -5.14
CA CYS A 18 -12.24 -1.39 -6.16
C CYS A 18 -12.51 0.10 -6.41
N ARG A 19 -12.61 0.91 -5.34
CA ARG A 19 -12.80 2.36 -5.46
C ARG A 19 -11.62 3.02 -6.17
N LEU A 20 -10.39 2.65 -5.82
CA LEU A 20 -9.18 3.18 -6.46
C LEU A 20 -9.16 2.83 -7.96
N GLN A 21 -9.49 1.60 -8.33
CA GLN A 21 -9.57 1.19 -9.73
C GLN A 21 -10.54 2.06 -10.53
N GLN A 22 -11.74 2.30 -10.00
CA GLN A 22 -12.72 3.18 -10.64
C GLN A 22 -12.19 4.62 -10.78
N GLN A 23 -11.57 5.16 -9.74
CA GLN A 23 -10.98 6.50 -9.77
C GLN A 23 -9.86 6.64 -10.81
N THR A 24 -9.08 5.57 -11.04
CA THR A 24 -7.98 5.59 -12.01
C THR A 24 -8.42 5.51 -13.47
N GLN A 25 -9.65 5.05 -13.76
CA GLN A 25 -10.14 4.93 -15.14
C GLN A 25 -10.28 6.30 -15.82
N ASP A 26 -10.61 7.34 -15.06
CA ASP A 26 -10.85 8.69 -15.57
C ASP A 26 -9.62 9.61 -15.43
N MET A 27 -8.45 9.08 -15.03
CA MET A 27 -7.24 9.88 -14.83
C MET A 27 -6.56 10.24 -16.15
N SER A 28 -6.10 11.50 -16.24
CA SER A 28 -5.14 11.88 -17.27
C SER A 28 -3.79 11.20 -17.03
N ARG A 29 -2.97 11.13 -18.08
CA ARG A 29 -1.60 10.58 -18.00
C ARG A 29 -0.76 11.29 -16.94
N GLU A 30 -0.88 12.62 -16.82
CA GLU A 30 -0.13 13.39 -15.82
C GLU A 30 -0.58 13.06 -14.40
N GLN A 31 -1.88 12.97 -14.18
CA GLN A 31 -2.46 12.59 -12.88
C GLN A 31 -2.02 11.19 -12.46
N ALA A 32 -2.03 10.23 -13.40
CA ALA A 32 -1.59 8.86 -13.14
C ALA A 32 -0.10 8.79 -12.79
N LEU A 33 0.75 9.54 -13.49
CA LEU A 33 2.20 9.60 -13.20
C LEU A 33 2.49 10.26 -11.85
N GLU A 34 1.80 11.34 -11.52
CA GLU A 34 1.94 12.00 -10.22
C GLU A 34 1.50 11.07 -9.07
N LEU A 35 0.38 10.37 -9.25
CA LEU A 35 -0.10 9.38 -8.29
C LEU A 35 0.92 8.24 -8.11
N LEU A 36 1.47 7.72 -9.21
CA LEU A 36 2.46 6.65 -9.17
C LEU A 36 3.69 7.06 -8.37
N LEU A 37 4.25 8.25 -8.63
CA LEU A 37 5.41 8.76 -7.89
C LEU A 37 5.12 8.89 -6.38
N LYS A 38 3.95 9.43 -6.02
CA LYS A 38 3.52 9.54 -4.62
C LYS A 38 3.42 8.16 -3.96
N MET A 39 2.83 7.19 -4.63
CA MET A 39 2.69 5.82 -4.12
C MET A 39 4.04 5.13 -3.95
N THR A 40 4.95 5.27 -4.92
CA THR A 40 6.32 4.71 -4.81
C THR A 40 7.07 5.29 -3.61
N HIS A 41 6.98 6.61 -3.39
CA HIS A 41 7.59 7.22 -2.21
C HIS A 41 6.96 6.67 -0.91
N LEU A 42 5.63 6.54 -0.86
CA LEU A 42 4.94 6.00 0.30
C LEU A 42 5.34 4.54 0.60
N LEU A 43 5.57 3.72 -0.43
CA LEU A 43 6.08 2.35 -0.28
C LEU A 43 7.46 2.35 0.38
N MET A 44 8.39 3.20 -0.07
CA MET A 44 9.72 3.30 0.55
C MET A 44 9.65 3.69 2.02
N VAL A 45 8.76 4.63 2.39
CA VAL A 45 8.56 5.03 3.79
C VAL A 45 7.99 3.86 4.61
N LYS A 46 7.03 3.11 4.06
CA LYS A 46 6.47 1.91 4.72
C LYS A 46 7.51 0.82 4.91
N ASP A 47 8.40 0.60 3.94
CA ASP A 47 9.49 -0.37 4.04
C ASP A 47 10.45 -0.03 5.18
N ASN A 48 10.79 1.26 5.32
CA ASN A 48 11.63 1.73 6.43
C ASN A 48 10.95 1.48 7.78
N LEU A 49 9.65 1.78 7.89
CA LEU A 49 8.87 1.53 9.11
C LEU A 49 8.83 0.04 9.46
N ILE A 50 8.52 -0.85 8.50
CA ILE A 50 8.50 -2.30 8.72
C ILE A 50 9.89 -2.78 9.15
N ARG A 51 10.96 -2.30 8.50
CA ARG A 51 12.34 -2.64 8.86
C ARG A 51 12.64 -2.26 10.31
N ASP A 52 12.27 -1.06 10.73
CA ASP A 52 12.56 -0.58 12.09
C ASP A 52 11.72 -1.28 13.16
N LEU A 53 10.46 -1.60 12.89
CA LEU A 53 9.64 -2.45 13.76
C LEU A 53 10.21 -3.87 13.86
N THR A 54 10.67 -4.44 12.75
CA THR A 54 11.28 -5.78 12.75
C THR A 54 12.55 -5.81 13.60
N LYS A 55 13.39 -4.76 13.54
CA LYS A 55 14.57 -4.62 14.40
C LYS A 55 14.20 -4.56 15.89
N GLN A 56 13.10 -3.89 16.25
CA GLN A 56 12.65 -3.80 17.66
C GLN A 56 12.16 -5.15 18.21
N VAL A 57 11.61 -6.01 17.36
CA VAL A 57 11.13 -7.35 17.76
C VAL A 57 12.26 -8.39 17.80
N ALA A 58 13.36 -8.16 17.07
CA ALA A 58 14.50 -9.06 17.00
C ALA A 58 15.54 -8.87 18.12
N ILE A 59 15.33 -7.90 19.03
CA ILE A 59 16.13 -7.61 20.23
C ILE A 59 15.29 -7.96 21.46
#